data_AF-A0A1H9EJU1-F1
#
_entry.id   AF-A0A1H9EJU1-F1
#
_cell.length_a   1.000
_cell.length_b   1.000
_cell.length_c   1.000
_cell.angle_alpha   90.00
_cell.angle_beta   90.00
_cell.angle_gamma   90.00
#
_symmetry.space_group_name_H-M   'P 1'
#
loop_
_entity.id
_entity.type
_entity.pdbx_description
1 polymer ?
#
loop_
_entity_poly.entity_id
_entity_poly.type
_entity_poly.pdbx_seq_one_letter_code
_entity_poly.pdbx_strand_id
1 'polypeptide(L)'
;MKDALIRIVEAFHKYNSEHMAAQAFGLSEDIVYDALVIAPSFSPYKLHMEENCTVTVLKEGAYIAGYLVEKDGLKIAWIKIGSSAGNLIDHLSLCAELSFKRMIFIGAVGGLKKSIHLGDVCTPSIALEYTHLDEIKAFDTDLIEMETSSFYLMTDLFELPGIALLVVSDNSASEAALVGRTSEQLPQYDFGRNVILPDMILTLVSE
;
A
#
# COMPACT_ATOMS: atom_id res chain seq x y z
N MET A 1 14.38 -2.68 13.74
CA MET A 1 14.92 -2.52 12.38
C MET A 1 16.21 -3.31 12.22
N LYS A 2 16.34 -4.11 11.15
CA LYS A 2 17.54 -4.92 10.84
C LYS A 2 18.70 -4.09 10.30
N ASP A 3 19.93 -4.57 10.53
CA ASP A 3 21.18 -3.95 10.06
C ASP A 3 21.20 -3.63 8.56
N ALA A 4 20.52 -4.45 7.73
CA ALA A 4 20.47 -4.23 6.30
C ALA A 4 19.77 -2.91 5.93
N LEU A 5 18.67 -2.58 6.61
CA LEU A 5 17.96 -1.31 6.39
C LEU A 5 18.73 -0.13 6.99
N ILE A 6 19.37 -0.32 8.15
CA ILE A 6 20.26 0.70 8.73
C ILE A 6 21.33 1.12 7.71
N ARG A 7 22.01 0.16 7.07
CA ARG A 7 23.01 0.46 6.03
C ARG A 7 22.44 1.20 4.82
N ILE A 8 21.21 0.91 4.42
CA ILE A 8 20.53 1.61 3.33
C ILE A 8 20.31 3.08 3.73
N VAL A 9 19.81 3.32 4.95
CA VAL A 9 19.55 4.68 5.47
C VAL A 9 20.86 5.46 5.63
N GLU A 10 21.92 4.84 6.15
CA GLU A 10 23.26 5.45 6.22
C GLU A 10 23.79 5.85 4.83
N ALA A 11 23.57 5.00 3.83
CA ALA A 11 23.92 5.32 2.46
C ALA A 11 23.08 6.48 1.91
N PHE A 12 21.79 6.57 2.25
CA PHE A 12 20.93 7.69 1.86
C PHE A 12 21.40 9.01 2.47
N HIS A 13 21.73 9.02 3.77
CA HIS A 13 22.25 10.20 4.48
C HIS A 13 23.57 10.73 3.92
N LYS A 14 24.37 9.89 3.25
CA LYS A 14 25.57 10.36 2.55
C LYS A 14 25.25 11.32 1.38
N TYR A 15 24.09 11.16 0.75
CA TYR A 15 23.72 11.88 -0.47
C TYR A 15 22.53 12.82 -0.30
N ASN A 16 21.80 12.73 0.81
CA ASN A 16 20.58 13.47 1.08
C ASN A 16 20.67 14.21 2.42
N SER A 17 19.83 15.23 2.58
CA SER A 17 19.64 15.95 3.85
C SER A 17 18.82 15.13 4.85
N GLU A 18 19.01 15.43 6.14
CA GLU A 18 18.24 14.85 7.25
C GLU A 18 16.73 15.10 7.10
N HIS A 19 15.90 14.32 7.80
CA HIS A 19 14.43 14.41 7.75
C HIS A 19 13.84 14.12 6.36
N MET A 20 14.31 13.06 5.72
CA MET A 20 13.93 12.70 4.36
C MET A 20 12.42 12.47 4.22
N ALA A 21 11.76 11.85 5.20
CA ALA A 21 10.31 11.66 5.21
C ALA A 21 9.54 13.00 5.29
N ALA A 22 10.00 13.93 6.12
CA ALA A 22 9.41 15.27 6.23
C ALA A 22 9.58 16.03 4.91
N GLN A 23 10.74 15.90 4.27
CA GLN A 23 11.00 16.53 2.98
C GLN A 23 10.20 15.89 1.85
N ALA A 24 10.02 14.57 1.81
CA ALA A 24 9.30 13.91 0.73
C ALA A 24 7.77 13.98 0.89
N PHE A 25 7.29 13.81 2.12
CA PHE A 25 5.87 13.58 2.43
C PHE A 25 5.29 14.55 3.46
N GLY A 26 6.10 15.38 4.11
CA GLY A 26 5.65 16.27 5.19
C GLY A 26 5.40 15.52 6.52
N LEU A 27 5.78 14.25 6.61
CA LEU A 27 5.62 13.43 7.82
C LEU A 27 6.68 13.80 8.86
N SER A 28 6.24 14.09 10.09
CA SER A 28 7.10 14.43 11.22
C SER A 28 7.61 13.17 11.93
N GLU A 29 8.89 13.17 12.30
CA GLU A 29 9.55 12.16 13.13
C GLU A 29 9.16 12.24 14.61
N ASP A 30 8.61 13.38 15.06
CA ASP A 30 8.19 13.61 16.44
C ASP A 30 6.85 12.92 16.78
N ILE A 31 6.20 12.33 15.77
CA ILE A 31 4.92 11.64 15.92
C ILE A 31 5.17 10.13 15.90
N VAL A 32 4.62 9.45 16.90
CA VAL A 32 4.45 7.99 16.86
C VAL A 32 3.11 7.70 16.19
N TYR A 33 3.13 7.23 14.95
CA TYR A 33 1.93 6.89 14.19
C TYR A 33 1.44 5.48 14.54
N ASP A 34 0.13 5.28 14.50
CA ASP A 34 -0.47 3.97 14.70
C ASP A 34 -0.27 3.05 13.49
N ALA A 35 -0.18 3.63 12.28
CA ALA A 35 0.21 2.92 11.07
C ALA A 35 0.86 3.85 10.03
N LEU A 36 1.69 3.24 9.18
CA LEU A 36 2.06 3.79 7.88
C LEU A 36 1.28 3.06 6.78
N VAL A 37 0.41 3.77 6.07
CA VAL A 37 -0.27 3.29 4.86
C VAL A 37 0.55 3.69 3.63
N ILE A 38 0.85 2.71 2.78
CA ILE A 38 1.61 2.89 1.54
C ILE A 38 0.75 2.47 0.36
N ALA A 39 0.56 3.40 -0.57
CA ALA A 39 -0.49 3.28 -1.57
C ALA A 39 -0.02 3.73 -2.96
N PRO A 40 0.28 2.80 -3.88
CA PRO A 40 0.46 3.14 -5.29
C PRO A 40 -0.84 3.73 -5.84
N SER A 41 -0.80 5.01 -6.24
CA SER A 41 -1.91 5.77 -6.83
C SER A 41 -3.15 6.06 -5.95
N PHE A 42 -3.30 5.47 -4.76
CA PHE A 42 -4.46 5.71 -3.89
C PHE A 42 -4.15 6.79 -2.84
N SER A 43 -4.85 7.92 -2.92
CA SER A 43 -4.91 8.91 -1.83
C SER A 43 -6.04 8.56 -0.85
N PRO A 44 -6.05 9.10 0.37
CA PRO A 44 -7.18 8.96 1.29
C PRO A 44 -8.50 9.39 0.65
N TYR A 45 -8.48 10.49 -0.11
CA TYR A 45 -9.66 11.01 -0.84
C TYR A 45 -10.18 10.06 -1.92
N LYS A 46 -9.30 9.28 -2.54
CA LYS A 46 -9.72 8.29 -3.55
C LYS A 46 -10.49 7.12 -2.92
N LEU A 47 -10.33 6.92 -1.61
CA LEU A 47 -11.07 5.92 -0.84
C LEU A 47 -12.16 6.55 0.05
N HIS A 48 -12.45 7.85 -0.11
CA HIS A 48 -13.45 8.57 0.69
C HIS A 48 -13.19 8.54 2.20
N MET A 49 -11.93 8.48 2.62
CA MET A 49 -11.56 8.46 4.04
C MET A 49 -12.05 9.72 4.80
N GLU A 50 -12.19 10.84 4.10
CA GLU A 50 -12.68 12.12 4.64
C GLU A 50 -14.12 12.08 5.15
N GLU A 51 -14.91 11.08 4.77
CA GLU A 51 -16.28 10.91 5.28
C GLU A 51 -16.27 10.49 6.76
N ASN A 52 -15.21 9.82 7.21
CA ASN A 52 -15.12 9.20 8.53
C ASN A 52 -13.86 9.57 9.31
N CYS A 53 -12.93 10.32 8.71
CA CYS A 53 -11.64 10.71 9.29
C CYS A 53 -11.34 12.19 8.99
N THR A 54 -10.50 12.79 9.83
CA THR A 54 -9.86 14.07 9.49
C THR A 54 -8.66 13.78 8.58
N VAL A 55 -8.69 14.28 7.34
CA VAL A 55 -7.59 14.11 6.38
C VAL A 55 -6.88 15.45 6.17
N THR A 56 -5.60 15.51 6.54
CA THR A 56 -4.72 16.67 6.32
C THR A 56 -3.71 16.34 5.22
N VAL A 57 -3.68 17.14 4.15
CA VAL A 57 -2.61 17.09 3.15
C VAL A 57 -1.36 17.72 3.74
N LEU A 58 -0.32 16.92 3.96
CA LEU A 58 0.95 17.42 4.49
C LEU A 58 1.85 17.91 3.36
N LYS A 59 1.89 17.16 2.26
CA LYS A 59 2.65 17.51 1.06
C LYS A 59 2.04 16.88 -0.18
N GLU A 60 1.96 17.64 -1.27
CA GLU A 60 1.51 17.13 -2.55
C GLU A 60 2.51 17.50 -3.65
N GLY A 61 2.94 16.49 -4.39
CA GLY A 61 3.79 16.62 -5.57
C GLY A 61 3.19 15.89 -6.77
N ALA A 62 3.89 15.97 -7.91
CA ALA A 62 3.41 15.38 -9.16
C ALA A 62 3.24 13.85 -9.09
N TYR A 63 4.13 13.16 -8.38
CA TYR A 63 4.19 11.69 -8.34
C TYR A 63 4.04 11.10 -6.94
N ILE A 64 4.26 11.91 -5.91
CA ILE A 64 4.17 11.50 -4.51
C ILE A 64 3.33 12.50 -3.72
N ALA A 65 2.68 12.02 -2.66
CA ALA A 65 2.02 12.88 -1.69
C ALA A 65 2.02 12.22 -0.32
N GLY A 66 2.03 13.04 0.73
CA GLY A 66 1.90 12.61 2.11
C GLY A 66 0.68 13.24 2.77
N TYR A 67 0.00 12.44 3.57
CA TYR A 67 -1.20 12.84 4.30
C TYR A 67 -1.10 12.36 5.75
N LEU A 68 -1.70 13.13 6.65
CA LEU A 68 -2.04 12.69 8.00
C LEU A 68 -3.54 12.40 8.03
N VAL A 69 -3.90 11.17 8.35
CA VAL A 69 -5.30 10.75 8.54
C VAL A 69 -5.52 10.48 10.02
N GLU A 70 -6.50 11.12 10.62
CA GLU A 70 -6.78 11.04 12.05
C GLU A 70 -8.22 10.58 12.31
N LYS A 71 -8.39 9.64 13.22
CA LYS A 71 -9.70 9.16 13.68
C LYS A 71 -9.63 8.69 15.13
N ASP A 72 -10.51 9.19 15.99
CA ASP A 72 -10.63 8.74 17.39
C ASP A 72 -9.30 8.74 18.18
N GLY A 73 -8.42 9.71 17.90
CA GLY A 73 -7.09 9.83 18.51
C GLY A 73 -5.99 8.99 17.85
N LEU A 74 -6.34 8.13 16.89
CA LEU A 74 -5.38 7.40 16.06
C LEU A 74 -4.78 8.32 15.00
N LYS A 75 -3.48 8.14 14.72
CA LYS A 75 -2.73 8.89 13.72
C LYS A 75 -2.15 7.95 12.67
N ILE A 76 -2.61 8.08 11.44
CA ILE A 76 -2.17 7.28 10.31
C ILE A 76 -1.34 8.16 9.39
N ALA A 77 -0.06 7.81 9.23
CA ALA A 77 0.76 8.34 8.16
C ALA A 77 0.34 7.68 6.85
N TRP A 78 0.10 8.46 5.80
CA TRP A 78 -0.27 7.93 4.49
C TRP A 78 0.63 8.48 3.41
N ILE A 79 1.29 7.60 2.65
CA ILE A 79 2.07 7.98 1.48
C ILE A 79 1.43 7.44 0.21
N LYS A 80 1.13 8.35 -0.72
CA LYS A 80 0.77 8.01 -2.10
C LYS A 80 2.04 8.03 -2.92
N ILE A 81 2.33 6.92 -3.61
CA ILE A 81 3.51 6.77 -4.48
C ILE A 81 3.09 6.31 -5.89
N GLY A 82 4.07 6.24 -6.80
CA GLY A 82 3.90 5.55 -8.09
C GLY A 82 4.02 4.03 -7.94
N SER A 83 3.55 3.30 -8.95
CA SER A 83 3.70 1.83 -9.03
C SER A 83 5.16 1.41 -9.28
N SER A 84 5.43 0.12 -9.09
CA SER A 84 6.69 -0.62 -9.10
C SER A 84 7.31 -0.88 -7.73
N ALA A 85 7.92 -2.05 -7.59
CA ALA A 85 8.75 -2.43 -6.46
C ALA A 85 9.88 -1.41 -6.17
N GLY A 86 10.49 -0.82 -7.20
CA GLY A 86 11.52 0.22 -7.02
C GLY A 86 10.95 1.46 -6.32
N ASN A 87 9.81 1.97 -6.79
CA ASN A 87 9.14 3.07 -6.11
C ASN A 87 8.76 2.70 -4.67
N LEU A 88 8.29 1.48 -4.43
CA LEU A 88 7.95 1.05 -3.07
C LEU A 88 9.18 1.07 -2.15
N ILE A 89 10.27 0.42 -2.55
CA ILE A 89 11.48 0.28 -1.72
C ILE A 89 12.11 1.65 -1.45
N ASP A 90 12.26 2.49 -2.47
CA ASP A 90 12.91 3.80 -2.35
C ASP A 90 12.14 4.69 -1.36
N HIS A 91 10.82 4.78 -1.52
CA HIS A 91 9.99 5.66 -0.70
C HIS A 91 9.76 5.13 0.72
N LEU A 92 9.70 3.80 0.91
CA LEU A 92 9.71 3.20 2.24
C LEU A 92 11.03 3.45 2.98
N SER A 93 12.16 3.43 2.27
CA SER A 93 13.47 3.71 2.87
C SER A 93 13.54 5.14 3.43
N LEU A 94 12.87 6.11 2.77
CA LEU A 94 12.76 7.48 3.31
C LEU A 94 11.99 7.55 4.63
N CYS A 95 11.08 6.59 4.86
CA CYS A 95 10.25 6.52 6.06
C CYS A 95 10.93 5.75 7.21
N ALA A 96 12.16 5.27 7.03
CA ALA A 96 12.85 4.43 8.02
C ALA A 96 13.04 5.09 9.39
N GLU A 97 13.15 6.41 9.40
CA GLU A 97 13.38 7.20 10.63
C GLU A 97 12.07 7.64 11.30
N LEU A 98 10.92 7.36 10.69
CA LEU A 98 9.62 7.57 11.33
C LEU A 98 9.33 6.49 12.38
N SER A 99 8.56 6.86 13.40
CA SER A 99 8.06 5.92 14.40
C SER A 99 6.62 5.51 14.07
N PHE A 100 6.39 4.24 13.72
CA PHE A 100 5.05 3.71 13.50
C PHE A 100 4.90 2.26 13.98
N LYS A 101 3.70 1.89 14.43
CA LYS A 101 3.45 0.57 15.05
C LYS A 101 3.27 -0.57 14.05
N ARG A 102 2.79 -0.28 12.84
CA ARG A 102 2.55 -1.26 11.76
C ARG A 102 2.59 -0.63 10.38
N MET A 103 2.71 -1.48 9.36
CA MET A 103 2.69 -1.07 7.96
C MET A 103 1.49 -1.70 7.24
N ILE A 104 0.85 -0.94 6.36
CA ILE A 104 -0.27 -1.40 5.55
C ILE A 104 -0.02 -1.03 4.09
N PHE A 105 0.17 -2.02 3.23
CA PHE A 105 0.20 -1.80 1.78
C PHE A 105 -1.20 -1.90 1.22
N ILE A 106 -1.58 -0.95 0.37
CA ILE A 106 -2.87 -1.01 -0.33
C ILE A 106 -2.70 -0.79 -1.82
N GLY A 107 -3.47 -1.51 -2.63
CA GLY A 107 -3.35 -1.42 -4.09
C GLY A 107 -4.48 -2.10 -4.84
N ALA A 108 -4.40 -2.01 -6.17
CA ALA A 108 -5.23 -2.75 -7.10
C ALA A 108 -4.48 -4.00 -7.59
N VAL A 109 -5.21 -5.09 -7.84
CA VAL A 109 -4.64 -6.38 -8.25
C VAL A 109 -5.47 -7.04 -9.35
N GLY A 110 -4.82 -7.81 -10.23
CA GLY A 110 -5.51 -8.62 -11.24
C GLY A 110 -5.87 -10.01 -10.72
N GLY A 111 -7.12 -10.43 -10.90
CA GLY A 111 -7.60 -11.78 -10.59
C GLY A 111 -7.26 -12.79 -11.69
N LEU A 112 -6.86 -14.00 -11.29
CA LEU A 112 -6.49 -15.09 -12.21
C LEU A 112 -7.44 -16.30 -12.15
N LYS A 113 -8.40 -16.33 -11.22
CA LYS A 113 -9.41 -17.39 -11.10
C LYS A 113 -10.82 -16.83 -11.25
N LYS A 114 -11.72 -17.61 -11.86
CA LYS A 114 -13.14 -17.24 -12.03
C LYS A 114 -13.89 -17.05 -10.71
N SER A 115 -13.41 -17.65 -9.62
CA SER A 115 -13.98 -17.52 -8.29
C SER A 115 -13.65 -16.20 -7.60
N ILE A 116 -12.72 -15.41 -8.14
CA ILE A 116 -12.30 -14.13 -7.62
C ILE A 116 -13.01 -13.05 -8.42
N HIS A 117 -13.83 -12.26 -7.77
CA HIS A 117 -14.69 -11.27 -8.42
C HIS A 117 -14.07 -9.88 -8.30
N LEU A 118 -14.49 -8.96 -9.17
CA LEU A 118 -14.12 -7.57 -9.05
C LEU A 118 -14.60 -7.00 -7.71
N GLY A 119 -13.73 -6.24 -7.04
CA GLY A 119 -14.03 -5.67 -5.73
C GLY A 119 -13.76 -6.62 -4.56
N ASP A 120 -13.43 -7.89 -4.79
CA ASP A 120 -12.93 -8.77 -3.74
C ASP A 120 -11.65 -8.18 -3.15
N VAL A 121 -11.49 -8.31 -1.83
CA VAL A 121 -10.29 -7.88 -1.10
C VAL A 121 -9.42 -9.09 -0.77
N CYS A 122 -8.12 -8.98 -0.99
CA CYS A 122 -7.20 -10.09 -0.83
C CYS A 122 -5.83 -9.68 -0.28
N THR A 123 -5.12 -10.63 0.32
CA THR A 123 -3.76 -10.47 0.85
C THR A 123 -2.84 -11.49 0.15
N PRO A 124 -1.72 -11.09 -0.48
CA PRO A 124 -0.84 -12.02 -1.18
C PRO A 124 -0.07 -12.94 -0.23
N SER A 125 0.18 -14.17 -0.70
CA SER A 125 1.21 -15.06 -0.16
C SER A 125 2.40 -15.15 -1.13
N ILE A 126 3.62 -15.29 -0.60
CA ILE A 126 4.83 -14.57 -1.04
C ILE A 126 5.76 -15.21 -2.10
N ALA A 127 5.38 -16.26 -2.84
CA ALA A 127 6.38 -17.02 -3.59
C ALA A 127 6.55 -16.63 -5.09
N LEU A 128 7.46 -15.67 -5.35
CA LEU A 128 8.42 -15.63 -6.49
C LEU A 128 7.87 -15.65 -7.94
N GLU A 129 7.29 -14.52 -8.38
CA GLU A 129 6.42 -14.50 -9.57
C GLU A 129 7.04 -14.17 -10.95
N TYR A 130 8.35 -13.92 -11.14
CA TYR A 130 8.76 -13.24 -12.40
C TYR A 130 9.74 -13.93 -13.36
N THR A 131 10.19 -15.16 -13.11
CA THR A 131 10.97 -15.94 -14.12
C THR A 131 10.26 -17.17 -14.67
N HIS A 132 9.06 -17.49 -14.17
CA HIS A 132 8.44 -18.82 -14.31
C HIS A 132 6.94 -18.73 -14.67
N LEU A 133 6.53 -17.78 -15.52
CA LEU A 133 5.11 -17.43 -15.76
C LEU A 133 4.20 -18.64 -16.13
N ASP A 134 4.70 -19.59 -16.90
CA ASP A 134 3.97 -20.81 -17.26
C ASP A 134 3.96 -21.86 -16.11
N GLU A 135 4.97 -21.83 -15.23
CA GLU A 135 5.05 -22.64 -14.01
C GLU A 135 4.14 -22.09 -12.92
N ILE A 136 4.04 -20.77 -12.78
CA ILE A 136 3.20 -20.07 -11.80
C ILE A 136 1.72 -20.41 -12.00
N LYS A 137 1.26 -20.44 -13.25
CA LYS A 137 -0.09 -20.90 -13.61
C LYS A 137 -0.34 -22.37 -13.24
N ALA A 138 0.70 -23.19 -13.11
CA ALA A 138 0.59 -24.61 -12.74
C ALA A 138 0.51 -24.88 -11.22
N PHE A 139 0.77 -23.87 -10.37
CA PHE A 139 0.74 -23.97 -8.89
C PHE A 139 -0.64 -23.64 -8.26
N ASP A 140 -1.68 -23.38 -9.05
CA ASP A 140 -3.02 -22.98 -8.57
C ASP A 140 -3.04 -21.67 -7.76
N THR A 141 -2.32 -20.65 -8.21
CA THR A 141 -2.30 -19.31 -7.58
C THR A 141 -3.52 -18.45 -7.97
N ASP A 142 -3.90 -17.53 -7.07
CA ASP A 142 -5.17 -16.78 -7.13
C ASP A 142 -5.07 -15.39 -7.81
N LEU A 143 -3.96 -14.65 -7.63
CA LEU A 143 -3.85 -13.19 -7.85
C LEU A 143 -2.46 -12.80 -8.36
N ILE A 144 -2.36 -11.65 -9.06
CA ILE A 144 -1.08 -11.08 -9.56
C ILE A 144 -0.99 -9.55 -9.38
N GLU A 145 0.10 -9.08 -8.77
CA GLU A 145 0.46 -7.66 -8.55
C GLU A 145 1.99 -7.46 -8.52
N MET A 146 2.47 -6.23 -8.29
CA MET A 146 3.87 -5.86 -8.58
C MET A 146 4.71 -5.46 -7.37
N GLU A 147 4.14 -5.34 -6.17
CA GLU A 147 4.80 -4.68 -5.04
C GLU A 147 4.83 -5.51 -3.74
N THR A 148 3.92 -6.45 -3.55
CA THR A 148 3.67 -7.05 -2.23
C THR A 148 4.84 -7.90 -1.74
N SER A 149 5.55 -8.59 -2.63
CA SER A 149 6.78 -9.30 -2.24
C SER A 149 7.83 -8.35 -1.64
N SER A 150 7.98 -7.17 -2.24
CA SER A 150 8.89 -6.13 -1.77
C SER A 150 8.36 -5.46 -0.50
N PHE A 151 7.05 -5.29 -0.37
CA PHE A 151 6.43 -4.82 0.86
C PHE A 151 6.77 -5.74 2.04
N TYR A 152 6.58 -7.05 1.90
CA TYR A 152 6.87 -7.97 2.99
C TYR A 152 8.36 -8.06 3.32
N LEU A 153 9.25 -7.98 2.32
CA LEU A 153 10.68 -7.80 2.57
C LEU A 153 10.94 -6.56 3.42
N MET A 154 10.32 -5.43 3.09
CA MET A 154 10.46 -4.20 3.87
C MET A 154 9.90 -4.37 5.29
N THR A 155 8.75 -5.02 5.48
CA THR A 155 8.19 -5.26 6.83
C THR A 155 9.14 -6.08 7.71
N ASP A 156 9.79 -7.09 7.13
CA ASP A 156 10.81 -7.89 7.79
C ASP A 156 12.06 -7.06 8.13
N LEU A 157 12.51 -6.20 7.21
CA LEU A 157 13.63 -5.29 7.44
C LEU A 157 13.35 -4.23 8.51
N PHE A 158 12.12 -3.71 8.55
CA PHE A 158 11.66 -2.77 9.57
C PHE A 158 11.49 -3.45 10.94
N GLU A 159 11.27 -4.77 10.96
CA GLU A 159 10.89 -5.56 12.14
C GLU A 159 9.55 -5.11 12.72
N LEU A 160 8.58 -4.86 11.82
CA LEU A 160 7.23 -4.42 12.17
C LEU A 160 6.18 -5.36 11.57
N PRO A 161 5.03 -5.55 12.23
CA PRO A 161 3.92 -6.25 11.61
C PRO A 161 3.45 -5.50 10.36
N GLY A 162 3.21 -6.25 9.29
CA GLY A 162 2.79 -5.71 8.01
C GLY A 162 1.78 -6.59 7.30
N ILE A 163 0.81 -5.96 6.64
CA ILE A 163 -0.21 -6.65 5.84
C ILE A 163 -0.49 -5.87 4.55
N ALA A 164 -0.72 -6.62 3.47
CA ALA A 164 -1.13 -6.07 2.18
C ALA A 164 -2.63 -6.31 1.97
N LEU A 165 -3.38 -5.24 1.70
CA LEU A 165 -4.81 -5.28 1.40
C LEU A 165 -5.04 -4.82 -0.05
N LEU A 166 -5.46 -5.73 -0.92
CA LEU A 166 -5.58 -5.46 -2.35
C LEU A 166 -7.02 -5.58 -2.79
N VAL A 167 -7.48 -4.72 -3.70
CA VAL A 167 -8.81 -4.81 -4.30
C VAL A 167 -8.67 -5.29 -5.73
N VAL A 168 -9.40 -6.35 -6.10
CA VAL A 168 -9.36 -6.93 -7.44
C VAL A 168 -9.95 -5.94 -8.44
N SER A 169 -9.10 -5.43 -9.34
CA SER A 169 -9.45 -4.40 -10.33
C SER A 169 -9.88 -4.95 -11.68
N ASP A 170 -9.40 -6.12 -12.03
CA ASP A 170 -9.62 -6.79 -13.31
C ASP A 170 -9.53 -8.29 -13.07
N ASN A 171 -10.07 -9.10 -13.99
CA ASN A 171 -9.93 -10.55 -13.90
C ASN A 171 -9.83 -11.15 -15.30
N SER A 172 -8.67 -11.71 -15.60
CA SER A 172 -8.38 -12.29 -16.91
C SER A 172 -9.15 -13.60 -17.17
N ALA A 173 -9.48 -14.36 -16.13
CA ALA A 173 -10.21 -15.62 -16.25
C ALA A 173 -11.72 -15.44 -16.47
N SER A 174 -12.28 -14.31 -16.04
CA SER A 174 -13.68 -13.94 -16.25
C SER A 174 -13.87 -12.84 -17.30
N GLU A 175 -12.80 -12.48 -18.04
CA GLU A 175 -12.80 -11.40 -19.04
C GLU A 175 -13.29 -10.05 -18.47
N ALA A 176 -13.07 -9.81 -17.18
CA ALA A 176 -13.42 -8.56 -16.53
C ALA A 176 -12.34 -7.51 -16.80
N ALA A 177 -12.70 -6.47 -17.55
CA ALA A 177 -11.76 -5.48 -18.05
C ALA A 177 -11.25 -4.52 -16.95
N LEU A 178 -9.95 -4.22 -17.01
CA LEU A 178 -9.30 -3.19 -16.18
C LEU A 178 -9.79 -1.78 -16.50
N VAL A 179 -10.00 -1.49 -17.80
CA VAL A 179 -10.46 -0.20 -18.32
C VAL A 179 -11.78 -0.42 -19.06
N GLY A 180 -12.78 0.41 -18.77
CA GLY A 180 -14.12 0.31 -19.37
C GLY A 180 -15.05 -0.69 -18.68
N ARG A 181 -15.03 -0.74 -17.33
CA ARG A 181 -15.96 -1.56 -16.54
C ARG A 181 -17.42 -1.28 -16.92
N THR A 182 -18.24 -2.33 -16.93
CA THR A 182 -19.68 -2.20 -17.18
C THR A 182 -20.39 -1.52 -16.01
N SER A 183 -21.64 -1.11 -16.22
CA SER A 183 -22.51 -0.56 -15.16
C SER A 183 -22.79 -1.53 -14.01
N GLU A 184 -22.59 -2.83 -14.22
CA GLU A 184 -22.75 -3.87 -13.20
C GLU A 184 -21.45 -4.08 -12.40
N GLN A 185 -20.30 -3.96 -13.06
CA GLN A 185 -18.97 -4.19 -12.47
C GLN A 185 -18.47 -3.00 -11.65
N LEU A 186 -18.77 -1.78 -12.09
CA LEU A 186 -18.28 -0.56 -11.43
C LEU A 186 -18.76 -0.45 -9.96
N PRO A 187 -20.05 -0.67 -9.62
CA PRO A 187 -20.50 -0.62 -8.23
C PRO A 187 -19.83 -1.66 -7.32
N GLN A 188 -19.50 -2.85 -7.85
CA GLN A 188 -18.83 -3.91 -7.08
C GLN A 188 -17.40 -3.50 -6.73
N TYR A 189 -16.64 -3.04 -7.72
CA TYR A 189 -15.29 -2.53 -7.51
C TYR A 189 -15.27 -1.32 -6.57
N ASP A 190 -16.18 -0.37 -6.77
CA ASP A 190 -16.28 0.81 -5.91
C ASP A 190 -16.68 0.44 -4.47
N PHE A 191 -17.54 -0.56 -4.26
CA PHE A 191 -17.86 -1.03 -2.90
C PHE A 191 -16.64 -1.63 -2.19
N GLY A 192 -15.88 -2.49 -2.85
CA GLY A 192 -14.64 -3.04 -2.30
C GLY A 192 -13.62 -1.94 -1.96
N ARG A 193 -13.41 -1.00 -2.88
CA ARG A 193 -12.43 0.08 -2.74
C ARG A 193 -12.85 1.17 -1.74
N ASN A 194 -14.11 1.58 -1.74
CA ASN A 194 -14.58 2.76 -1.01
C ASN A 194 -15.25 2.43 0.32
N VAL A 195 -15.59 1.16 0.57
CA VAL A 195 -16.28 0.75 1.80
C VAL A 195 -15.44 -0.28 2.54
N ILE A 196 -15.17 -1.43 1.93
CA ILE A 196 -14.51 -2.55 2.60
C ILE A 196 -13.05 -2.22 2.93
N LEU A 197 -12.28 -1.70 1.96
CA LEU A 197 -10.87 -1.41 2.17
C LEU A 197 -10.65 -0.33 3.27
N PRO A 198 -11.36 0.81 3.28
CA PRO A 198 -11.34 1.76 4.40
C PRO A 198 -11.66 1.13 5.75
N ASP A 199 -12.71 0.32 5.84
CA ASP A 199 -13.14 -0.32 7.08
C ASP A 199 -12.08 -1.28 7.64
N MET A 200 -11.47 -2.08 6.76
CA MET A 200 -10.37 -2.98 7.13
C MET A 200 -9.14 -2.20 7.63
N ILE A 201 -8.76 -1.11 6.96
CA ILE A 201 -7.64 -0.25 7.41
C ILE A 201 -7.93 0.25 8.82
N LEU A 202 -9.10 0.82 9.06
CA LEU A 202 -9.47 1.41 10.36
C LEU A 202 -9.53 0.36 11.47
N THR A 203 -10.05 -0.83 11.16
CA THR A 203 -10.07 -1.97 12.09
C THR A 203 -8.64 -2.37 12.46
N LEU A 204 -7.78 -2.57 11.46
CA LEU A 204 -6.39 -2.98 11.67
C LEU A 204 -5.54 -1.92 12.36
N VAL A 205 -5.89 -0.63 12.32
CA VAL A 205 -5.16 0.40 13.07
C VAL A 205 -5.57 0.41 14.55
N SER A 206 -6.80 0.00 14.85
CA SER A 206 -7.38 0.05 16.20
C SER A 206 -7.01 -1.13 17.11
N GLU A 207 -6.59 -2.25 16.53
CA GLU A 207 -6.08 -3.44 17.24
C GLU A 207 -4.65 -3.24 17.77
#